data_AF-A0A1Q7IE97-F1
#
_entry.id   AF-A0A1Q7IE97-F1
#
_cell.length_a   1.000
_cell.length_b   1.000
_cell.length_c   1.000
_cell.angle_alpha   90.00
_cell.angle_beta   90.00
_cell.angle_gamma   90.00
#
_symmetry.space_group_name_H-M   'P 1'
#
loop_
_entity.id
_entity.type
_entity.pdbx_description
1 polymer ?
#
loop_
_entity_poly.entity_id
_entity_poly.type
_entity_poly.pdbx_seq_one_letter_code
_entity_poly.pdbx_strand_id
1 'polypeptide(L)'
;MIVAFRWVTQHYPHVTEPGQWTRELALRYVAYVCNEATVYDYVSPITQQRRAKQLEQRRGEPLKAASKTARIKSLRRFFRCLQKYSYEVDGRTEPRLEINWNPDDALATPEHVIAQVQPNPRNVEEEAWLKLVWTACTLNTEMVKEAAPGAR
;
A
#
# COMPACT_ATOMS: atom_id res chain seq x y z
N MET A 1 -1.36 6.05 0.79
CA MET A 1 -0.78 7.37 1.12
C MET A 1 -1.84 8.46 1.30
N ILE A 2 -2.60 8.86 0.26
CA ILE A 2 -3.61 9.95 0.34
C ILE A 2 -4.60 9.79 1.51
N VAL A 3 -5.03 8.57 1.81
CA VAL A 3 -5.89 8.25 2.96
C VAL A 3 -5.30 8.75 4.29
N ALA A 4 -4.00 8.57 4.51
CA ALA A 4 -3.34 8.97 5.75
C ALA A 4 -3.36 10.48 5.93
N PHE A 5 -3.03 11.23 4.88
CA PHE A 5 -3.03 12.69 4.93
C PHE A 5 -4.43 13.26 5.09
N ARG A 6 -5.44 12.70 4.42
CA ARG A 6 -6.83 13.11 4.64
C ARG A 6 -7.31 12.89 6.07
N TRP A 7 -6.95 11.75 6.66
CA TRP A 7 -7.24 11.48 8.07
C TRP A 7 -6.54 12.48 8.99
N VAL A 8 -5.24 12.76 8.75
CA VAL A 8 -4.52 13.77 9.53
C VAL A 8 -5.12 15.16 9.38
N THR A 9 -5.44 15.62 8.16
CA THR A 9 -6.06 16.93 7.95
C THR A 9 -7.39 17.08 8.69
N GLN A 10 -8.17 16.00 8.79
CA GLN A 10 -9.45 16.02 9.51
C GLN A 10 -9.29 16.03 11.04
N HIS A 11 -8.39 15.21 11.58
CA HIS A 11 -8.25 15.03 13.04
C HIS A 11 -7.19 15.92 13.70
N TYR A 12 -6.20 16.36 12.92
CA TYR A 12 -5.05 17.16 13.35
C TYR A 12 -4.82 18.28 12.31
N PRO A 13 -5.74 19.24 12.16
CA PRO A 13 -5.69 20.26 11.10
C PRO A 13 -4.46 21.18 11.20
N HIS A 14 -3.79 21.22 12.35
CA HIS A 14 -2.54 21.94 12.56
C HIS A 14 -1.32 21.24 11.94
N VAL A 15 -1.45 19.96 11.55
CA VAL A 15 -0.38 19.20 10.90
C VAL A 15 -0.53 19.34 9.38
N THR A 16 0.24 20.25 8.81
CA THR A 16 0.17 20.62 7.38
C THR A 16 1.34 20.08 6.56
N GLU A 17 2.44 19.68 7.21
CA GLU A 17 3.65 19.19 6.53
C GLU A 17 4.17 17.88 7.15
N PRO A 18 4.94 17.07 6.38
CA PRO A 18 5.47 15.81 6.89
C PRO A 18 6.37 15.96 8.12
N GLY A 19 7.12 17.06 8.24
CA GLY A 19 8.04 17.29 9.36
C GLY A 19 7.35 17.46 10.71
N GLN A 20 6.06 17.82 10.71
CA GLN A 20 5.26 17.97 11.92
C GLN A 20 4.75 16.63 12.47
N TRP A 21 4.96 15.52 11.75
CA TRP A 21 4.57 14.21 12.27
C TRP A 21 5.48 13.78 13.41
N THR A 22 4.87 13.61 14.59
CA THR A 22 5.53 13.01 15.74
C THR A 22 5.39 11.49 15.73
N ARG A 23 6.19 10.82 16.55
CA ARG A 23 6.09 9.37 16.78
C ARG A 23 4.69 8.97 17.28
N GLU A 24 4.10 9.78 18.15
CA GLU A 24 2.77 9.56 18.73
C GLU A 24 1.69 9.64 17.65
N LEU A 25 1.80 10.61 16.73
CA LEU A 25 0.87 10.73 15.60
C LEU A 25 0.95 9.50 14.68
N ALA A 26 2.16 9.02 14.40
CA ALA A 26 2.38 7.81 13.63
C ALA A 26 1.73 6.57 14.28
N LEU A 27 1.93 6.39 15.58
CA LEU A 27 1.31 5.30 16.35
C LEU A 27 -0.23 5.41 16.38
N ARG A 28 -0.77 6.62 16.55
CA ARG A 28 -2.22 6.85 16.50
C ARG A 28 -2.80 6.51 15.14
N TYR A 29 -2.10 6.85 14.05
CA TYR A 29 -2.53 6.46 12.71
C TYR A 29 -2.57 4.93 12.55
N VAL A 30 -1.58 4.19 13.07
CA VAL A 30 -1.60 2.73 13.08
C VAL A 30 -2.82 2.20 13.84
N ALA A 31 -3.08 2.72 15.05
CA ALA A 31 -4.23 2.33 15.85
C ALA A 31 -5.55 2.58 15.11
N TYR A 32 -5.71 3.76 14.51
CA TYR A 32 -6.86 4.10 13.67
C TYR A 32 -7.05 3.09 12.53
N VAL A 33 -5.99 2.81 11.74
CA VAL A 33 -6.07 1.85 10.63
C VAL A 33 -6.43 0.44 11.10
N CYS A 34 -5.97 0.04 12.28
CA CYS A 34 -6.20 -1.29 12.82
C CYS A 34 -7.60 -1.46 13.42
N ASN A 35 -8.15 -0.44 14.08
CA ASN A 35 -9.31 -0.59 14.95
C ASN A 35 -10.56 0.12 14.43
N GLU A 36 -10.40 1.26 13.76
CA GLU A 36 -11.51 2.17 13.44
C GLU A 36 -11.74 2.29 11.94
N ALA A 37 -10.69 2.20 11.14
CA ALA A 37 -10.79 2.41 9.71
C ALA A 37 -11.66 1.34 9.04
N THR A 38 -12.62 1.81 8.25
CA THR A 38 -13.58 1.02 7.50
C THR A 38 -13.33 1.09 6.00
N VAL A 39 -14.00 0.20 5.26
CA VAL A 39 -14.11 0.30 3.81
C VAL A 39 -14.90 1.56 3.47
N TYR A 40 -14.36 2.35 2.54
CA TYR A 40 -14.72 3.72 2.12
C TYR A 40 -14.03 4.87 2.79
N ASP A 41 -13.42 4.69 3.96
CA ASP A 41 -12.78 5.81 4.61
C ASP A 41 -11.69 6.40 3.73
N TYR A 42 -11.87 7.68 3.42
CA TYR A 42 -11.00 8.53 2.61
C TYR A 42 -10.66 8.01 1.21
N VAL A 43 -11.50 7.13 0.63
CA VAL A 43 -11.30 6.60 -0.73
C VAL A 43 -11.32 7.73 -1.77
N SER A 44 -10.49 7.62 -2.81
CA SER A 44 -10.46 8.59 -3.91
C SER A 44 -11.75 8.54 -4.73
N PRO A 45 -12.30 9.69 -5.20
CA PRO A 45 -13.48 9.73 -6.06
C PRO A 45 -13.37 8.81 -7.29
N ILE A 46 -12.19 8.72 -7.90
CA ILE A 46 -11.93 7.83 -9.04
C ILE A 46 -12.10 6.36 -8.65
N THR A 47 -11.63 5.98 -7.47
CA THR A 47 -11.76 4.61 -6.96
C THR A 47 -13.21 4.31 -6.59
N GLN A 48 -13.94 5.29 -6.05
CA GLN A 48 -15.37 5.16 -5.79
C GLN A 48 -16.14 4.87 -7.08
N GLN A 49 -15.87 5.60 -8.17
CA GLN A 49 -16.51 5.34 -9.46
C GLN A 49 -16.18 3.96 -10.03
N ARG A 50 -14.89 3.58 -10.07
CA ARG A 50 -14.44 2.33 -10.71
C ARG A 50 -14.86 1.07 -9.96
N ARG A 51 -15.07 1.16 -8.65
CA ARG A 51 -15.41 0.01 -7.79
C ARG A 51 -16.69 0.24 -7.00
N ALA A 52 -17.56 1.12 -7.49
CA ALA A 52 -18.78 1.57 -6.80
C ALA A 52 -19.55 0.37 -6.22
N LYS A 53 -20.02 -0.55 -7.06
CA LYS A 53 -20.78 -1.73 -6.62
C LYS A 53 -20.09 -2.58 -5.54
N GLN A 54 -18.82 -2.93 -5.75
CA GLN A 54 -18.09 -3.85 -4.85
C GLN A 54 -17.71 -3.21 -3.52
N LEU A 55 -17.37 -1.93 -3.56
CA LEU A 55 -17.08 -1.19 -2.35
C LEU A 55 -18.38 -0.94 -1.60
N GLU A 56 -19.46 -0.51 -2.27
CA GLU A 56 -20.72 -0.02 -1.67
C GLU A 56 -21.38 -1.09 -0.81
N GLN A 57 -21.35 -2.33 -1.26
CA GLN A 57 -21.82 -3.50 -0.50
C GLN A 57 -21.08 -3.72 0.82
N ARG A 58 -19.84 -3.26 0.93
CA ARG A 58 -18.96 -3.47 2.08
C ARG A 58 -18.73 -2.21 2.90
N ARG A 59 -19.48 -1.15 2.61
CA ARG A 59 -19.30 0.15 3.27
C ARG A 59 -19.49 0.02 4.78
N GLY A 60 -18.56 0.60 5.54
CA GLY A 60 -18.58 0.52 7.01
C GLY A 60 -18.04 -0.80 7.58
N GLU A 61 -17.75 -1.81 6.75
CA GLU A 61 -17.05 -2.99 7.23
C GLU A 61 -15.61 -2.66 7.62
N PRO A 62 -15.04 -3.36 8.62
CA PRO A 62 -13.62 -3.28 8.91
C PRO A 62 -12.75 -3.62 7.70
N LEU A 63 -11.60 -2.96 7.58
CA LEU A 63 -10.62 -3.28 6.55
C LEU A 63 -10.11 -4.72 6.70
N LYS A 64 -9.86 -5.38 5.56
CA LYS A 64 -9.12 -6.64 5.54
C LYS A 64 -7.69 -6.44 6.07
N ALA A 65 -7.13 -7.44 6.73
CA ALA A 65 -5.76 -7.40 7.26
C ALA A 65 -4.72 -6.98 6.20
N ALA A 66 -4.79 -7.56 5.00
CA ALA A 66 -3.92 -7.18 3.89
C ALA A 66 -4.05 -5.68 3.51
N SER A 67 -5.26 -5.12 3.57
CA SER A 67 -5.51 -3.70 3.29
C SER A 67 -4.95 -2.80 4.40
N LYS A 68 -5.08 -3.19 5.67
CA LYS A 68 -4.47 -2.49 6.82
C LYS A 68 -2.95 -2.43 6.64
N THR A 69 -2.32 -3.59 6.40
CA THR A 69 -0.87 -3.72 6.15
C THR A 69 -0.41 -2.86 4.97
N ALA A 70 -1.14 -2.88 3.85
CA ALA A 70 -0.80 -2.08 2.68
C ALA A 70 -0.85 -0.56 2.95
N ARG A 71 -1.89 -0.10 3.69
CA ARG A 71 -2.03 1.32 4.07
C ARG A 71 -0.87 1.77 4.95
N ILE A 72 -0.55 1.01 5.99
CA ILE A 72 0.55 1.31 6.93
C ILE A 72 1.91 1.27 6.19
N LYS A 73 2.16 0.21 5.41
CA LYS A 73 3.40 0.05 4.62
C LYS A 73 3.62 1.20 3.64
N SER A 74 2.56 1.69 2.99
CA SER A 74 2.64 2.83 2.08
C SER A 74 3.11 4.11 2.79
N LEU A 75 2.59 4.40 3.97
CA LEU A 75 3.01 5.58 4.76
C LEU A 75 4.43 5.41 5.31
N ARG A 76 4.76 4.21 5.81
CA ARG A 76 6.12 3.89 6.25
C ARG A 76 7.15 4.10 5.15
N ARG A 77 6.84 3.66 3.93
CA ARG A 77 7.74 3.86 2.78
C ARG A 77 7.88 5.34 2.41
N PHE A 78 6.80 6.12 2.51
CA PHE A 78 6.85 7.55 2.28
C PHE A 78 7.86 8.24 3.21
N PHE A 79 7.73 8.08 4.53
CA PHE A 79 8.65 8.70 5.48
C PHE A 79 10.10 8.23 5.30
N ARG A 80 10.32 6.94 5.00
CA ARG A 80 11.67 6.44 4.68
C ARG A 80 12.26 7.09 3.43
N CYS A 81 11.46 7.33 2.40
CA CYS A 81 11.94 8.05 1.22
C CYS A 81 12.33 9.48 1.59
N LEU A 82 11.48 10.19 2.34
CA LEU A 82 11.78 11.57 2.75
C LEU A 82 13.03 11.67 3.63
N GLN A 83 13.25 10.73 4.56
CA GLN A 83 14.45 10.74 5.41
C GLN A 83 15.74 10.40 4.66
N LYS A 84 15.63 9.70 3.52
CA LYS A 84 16.78 9.19 2.77
C LYS A 84 17.24 10.13 1.66
N TYR A 85 16.30 10.84 1.03
CA TYR A 85 16.58 11.62 -0.16
C TYR A 85 16.03 13.05 -0.01
N SER A 86 16.71 14.01 -0.64
CA SER A 86 16.07 15.29 -0.97
C SER A 86 14.92 15.06 -1.94
N TYR A 87 13.95 15.96 -1.93
CA TYR A 87 12.73 15.84 -2.74
C TYR A 87 12.30 17.21 -3.26
N GLU A 88 11.58 17.22 -4.37
CA GLU A 88 11.08 18.47 -4.96
C GLU A 88 9.62 18.72 -4.59
N VAL A 89 9.31 19.96 -4.20
CA VAL A 89 7.96 20.46 -3.96
C VAL A 89 7.81 21.78 -4.70
N ASP A 90 6.84 21.87 -5.61
CA ASP A 90 6.55 23.08 -6.40
C ASP A 90 7.78 23.70 -7.09
N GLY A 91 8.66 22.82 -7.62
CA GLY A 91 9.89 23.22 -8.32
C GLY A 91 11.04 23.64 -7.39
N ARG A 92 10.89 23.49 -6.07
CA ARG A 92 11.94 23.74 -5.07
C ARG A 92 12.48 22.43 -4.53
N THR A 93 13.80 22.32 -4.42
CA THR A 93 14.45 21.18 -3.79
C THR A 93 14.46 21.35 -2.28
N GLU A 94 13.68 20.53 -1.59
CA GLU A 94 13.70 20.39 -0.15
C GLU A 94 14.79 19.38 0.27
N PRO A 95 15.50 19.62 1.38
CA PRO A 95 16.46 18.66 1.92
C PRO A 95 15.74 17.39 2.39
N ARG A 96 16.51 16.34 2.69
CA ARG A 96 15.96 15.15 3.35
C ARG A 96 15.25 15.56 4.64
N LEU A 97 14.15 14.90 4.95
CA LEU A 97 13.37 15.17 6.13
C LEU A 97 14.10 14.72 7.40
N GLU A 98 14.28 15.65 8.34
CA GLU A 98 14.90 15.39 9.64
C GLU A 98 13.82 15.25 10.72
N ILE A 99 13.46 14.00 11.04
CA ILE A 99 12.56 13.64 12.14
C ILE A 99 13.28 12.72 13.14
N ASN A 100 12.94 12.84 14.42
CA ASN A 100 13.59 12.15 15.54
C ASN A 100 13.03 10.74 15.85
N TRP A 101 12.32 10.13 14.89
CA TRP A 101 11.74 8.80 15.07
C TRP A 101 11.95 7.92 13.84
N ASN A 102 12.00 6.62 14.06
CA ASN A 102 12.18 5.62 13.02
C ASN A 102 10.81 5.18 12.46
N PRO A 103 10.55 5.37 11.15
CA PRO A 103 9.31 4.91 10.54
C PRO A 103 9.11 3.41 10.58
N ASP A 104 10.17 2.62 10.55
CA ASP A 104 10.05 1.17 10.62
C ASP A 104 9.45 0.70 11.94
N ASP A 105 9.70 1.44 13.03
CA ASP A 105 9.18 1.13 14.36
C ASP A 105 7.79 1.74 14.59
N ALA A 106 7.64 3.05 14.39
CA ALA A 106 6.40 3.75 14.75
C ALA A 106 5.23 3.45 13.80
N LEU A 107 5.55 3.10 12.55
CA LEU A 107 4.55 2.67 11.57
C LEU A 107 4.63 1.16 11.35
N ALA A 108 5.03 0.36 12.34
CA ALA A 108 4.99 -1.10 12.26
C ALA A 108 3.55 -1.62 12.16
N THR A 109 3.35 -2.70 11.40
CA THR A 109 2.04 -3.37 11.39
C THR A 109 1.99 -4.29 12.59
N PRO A 110 0.95 -4.24 13.44
CA PRO A 110 0.85 -5.13 14.60
C PRO A 110 0.87 -6.61 14.20
N GLU A 111 1.53 -7.44 15.01
CA GLU A 111 1.74 -8.86 14.73
C GLU A 111 0.43 -9.62 14.51
N HIS A 112 -0.60 -9.34 15.33
CA HIS A 112 -1.91 -9.98 15.17
C HIS A 112 -2.57 -9.68 13.82
N VAL A 113 -2.31 -8.51 13.21
CA VAL A 113 -2.79 -8.19 11.86
C VAL A 113 -1.98 -8.93 10.82
N ILE A 114 -0.66 -9.04 11.00
CA ILE A 114 0.22 -9.80 10.10
C ILE A 114 -0.19 -11.27 10.08
N ALA A 115 -0.48 -11.86 11.24
CA ALA A 115 -0.92 -13.25 11.36
C ALA A 115 -2.21 -13.56 10.59
N GLN A 116 -3.08 -12.55 10.38
CA GLN A 116 -4.30 -12.68 9.58
C GLN A 116 -4.04 -12.63 8.06
N VAL A 117 -2.85 -12.20 7.62
CA VAL A 117 -2.47 -12.19 6.20
C VAL A 117 -1.97 -13.57 5.83
N GLN A 118 -2.90 -14.47 5.54
CA GLN A 118 -2.60 -15.80 5.04
C GLN A 118 -2.40 -15.77 3.52
N PRO A 119 -1.43 -16.53 2.97
CA PRO A 119 -1.41 -16.83 1.55
C PRO A 119 -2.73 -17.49 1.16
N ASN A 120 -3.37 -17.00 0.09
CA ASN A 120 -4.49 -17.69 -0.53
C ASN A 120 -4.00 -18.27 -1.88
N PRO A 121 -3.23 -19.37 -1.86
CA PRO A 121 -2.70 -19.95 -3.08
C PRO A 121 -3.88 -20.35 -3.96
N ARG A 122 -3.87 -19.90 -5.21
CA ARG A 122 -4.85 -20.35 -6.18
C ARG A 122 -4.50 -21.77 -6.58
N ASN A 123 -5.46 -22.69 -6.55
CA ASN A 123 -5.25 -24.01 -7.11
C ASN A 123 -4.92 -23.87 -8.60
N VAL A 124 -3.84 -24.51 -9.04
CA VAL A 124 -3.48 -24.57 -10.45
C VAL A 124 -4.00 -25.90 -10.97
N GLU A 125 -4.93 -25.84 -11.91
CA GLU A 125 -5.44 -27.05 -12.56
C GLU A 125 -4.29 -27.85 -13.18
N GLU A 126 -4.36 -29.17 -13.09
CA GLU A 126 -3.29 -30.07 -13.53
C GLU A 126 -2.90 -29.82 -15.00
N GLU A 127 -3.88 -29.59 -15.86
CA GLU A 127 -3.64 -29.27 -17.27
C GLU A 127 -2.87 -27.94 -17.45
N ALA A 128 -3.22 -26.91 -16.68
CA ALA A 128 -2.51 -25.64 -16.72
C ALA A 128 -1.08 -25.79 -16.18
N TRP A 129 -0.90 -26.61 -15.15
CA TRP A 129 0.42 -26.95 -14.62
C TRP A 129 1.28 -27.69 -15.65
N LEU A 130 0.76 -28.72 -16.30
CA LEU A 130 1.47 -29.48 -17.32
C LEU A 130 1.84 -28.61 -18.53
N LYS A 131 0.95 -27.71 -18.96
CA LYS A 131 1.26 -26.72 -20.00
C LYS A 131 2.41 -25.80 -19.59
N LEU A 132 2.38 -25.28 -18.36
CA LEU A 132 3.46 -24.43 -17.84
C LEU A 132 4.80 -25.17 -17.78
N VAL A 133 4.82 -26.40 -17.28
CA VAL A 133 6.04 -27.23 -17.20
C VAL A 133 6.56 -27.56 -18.59
N TRP A 134 5.69 -28.01 -19.49
CA TRP A 134 6.06 -28.29 -20.88
C TRP A 134 6.66 -27.07 -21.55
N THR A 135 5.97 -25.92 -21.49
CA THR A 135 6.47 -24.67 -22.06
C THR A 135 7.81 -24.27 -21.46
N ALA A 136 8.01 -24.43 -20.15
CA ALA A 136 9.30 -24.14 -19.52
C ALA A 136 10.43 -25.06 -20.04
N CYS A 137 10.14 -26.33 -20.32
CA CYS A 137 11.12 -27.30 -20.84
C CYS A 137 11.39 -27.14 -22.33
N THR A 138 10.39 -26.74 -23.13
CA THR A 138 10.51 -26.62 -24.60
C THR A 138 10.74 -25.19 -25.07
N LEU A 139 10.84 -24.22 -24.15
CA LEU A 139 10.99 -22.81 -24.47
C LEU A 139 12.21 -22.60 -25.37
N ASN A 140 12.00 -22.01 -26.55
CA ASN A 140 13.07 -21.66 -27.46
C ASN A 140 12.89 -20.25 -28.02
N THR A 141 13.94 -19.73 -28.65
CA THR A 141 14.01 -18.37 -29.16
C THR A 141 12.95 -18.07 -30.22
N GLU A 142 12.50 -19.06 -30.98
CA GLU A 142 11.46 -18.90 -32.01
C GLU A 142 10.07 -18.76 -31.37
N MET A 143 9.74 -19.62 -30.40
CA MET A 143 8.48 -19.55 -29.65
C MET A 143 8.31 -18.23 -28.89
N VAL A 144 9.41 -17.68 -28.35
CA VAL A 144 9.38 -16.36 -27.68
C VAL A 144 9.12 -15.23 -28.68
N LYS A 145 9.72 -15.30 -29.88
CA LYS A 145 9.51 -14.32 -30.95
C LYS A 145 8.08 -14.35 -31.49
N GLU A 146 7.47 -15.53 -31.57
CA GLU A 146 6.10 -15.72 -32.04
C GLU A 146 5.06 -15.22 -31.02
N ALA A 147 5.26 -15.49 -29.72
CA ALA A 147 4.34 -15.08 -28.66
C ALA A 147 4.42 -13.58 -28.29
N ALA A 148 5.57 -12.94 -28.55
CA ALA A 148 5.79 -11.52 -28.28
C ALA A 148 6.52 -10.85 -29.46
N PRO A 149 5.80 -10.58 -30.58
CA PRO A 149 6.38 -9.99 -31.79
C PRO A 149 6.73 -8.50 -31.53
N GLY A 150 7.84 -8.27 -30.84
CA GLY A 150 8.28 -6.93 -30.43
C GLY A 150 9.16 -6.88 -29.17
N ALA A 151 9.31 -7.98 -28.43
CA ALA A 151 10.28 -8.04 -27.34
C ALA A 151 11.71 -8.15 -27.92
N ARG A 152 12.43 -7.02 -27.92
CA ARG A 152 13.88 -6.99 -28.16
C ARG A 152 14.63 -7.47 -26.94
#